data_AF-M3G6I4-F1
#
_entry.id   AF-M3G6I4-F1
#
_cell.length_a   1.000
_cell.length_b   1.000
_cell.length_c   1.000
_cell.angle_alpha   90.00
_cell.angle_beta   90.00
_cell.angle_gamma   90.00
#
_symmetry.space_group_name_H-M   'P 1'
#
loop_
_entity.id
_entity.type
_entity.pdbx_description
1 polymer ?
#
loop_
_entity_poly.entity_id
_entity_poly.type
_entity_poly.pdbx_seq_one_letter_code
_entity_poly.pdbx_strand_id
1 'polypeptide(L)'
;MSGRVYEWKNLGDSRTVKADVVIVGTGCGGATLAYELSKSGKKVIMIEEGGYYHTGTFDNHELNMAGKVSAERNMATDATGTINLVYGKT
;
A
#
# COMPACT_ATOMS: atom_id res chain seq x y z
N MET A 1 6.37 -6.32 15.78
CA MET A 1 6.55 -5.02 15.09
C MET A 1 5.49 -4.07 15.64
N SER A 2 5.84 -3.15 16.55
CA SER A 2 4.86 -2.20 17.11
C SER A 2 4.77 -0.97 16.19
N GLY A 3 4.04 -1.11 15.09
CA GLY A 3 3.66 0.03 14.24
C GLY A 3 2.27 0.52 14.61
N ARG A 4 2.05 1.82 14.59
CA ARG A 4 0.70 2.41 14.70
C ARG A 4 0.31 2.93 13.32
N VAL A 5 -0.81 2.43 12.79
CA VAL A 5 -1.33 2.84 11.48
C VAL A 5 -2.31 3.99 11.66
N TYR A 6 -2.20 4.99 10.80
CA TYR A 6 -3.13 6.11 10.73
C TYR A 6 -3.70 6.18 9.33
N GLU A 7 -5.02 6.19 9.22
CA GLU A 7 -5.70 6.51 7.97
C GLU A 7 -5.91 8.02 7.87
N TRP A 8 -6.02 8.55 6.65
CA TRP A 8 -6.20 9.98 6.42
C TRP A 8 -7.40 10.57 7.17
N LYS A 9 -8.48 9.78 7.35
CA LYS A 9 -9.68 10.18 8.11
C LYS A 9 -9.42 10.38 9.61
N ASN A 10 -8.36 9.76 10.13
CA ASN A 10 -7.98 9.76 11.53
C ASN A 10 -6.75 10.65 11.79
N LEU A 11 -6.19 11.29 10.76
CA LEU A 11 -5.29 12.41 10.93
C LEU A 11 -6.14 13.65 11.21
N GLY A 12 -6.16 14.10 12.45
CA GLY A 12 -6.65 15.44 12.80
C GLY A 12 -5.70 16.50 12.23
N ASP A 13 -5.06 17.26 13.11
CA ASP A 13 -4.11 18.29 12.68
C ASP A 13 -2.81 17.71 12.10
N SER A 14 -2.10 18.53 11.33
CA SER A 14 -0.77 18.23 10.81
C SER A 14 0.20 17.83 11.93
N ARG A 15 0.96 16.76 11.73
CA ARG A 15 1.94 16.26 12.70
C ARG A 15 3.35 16.31 12.15
N THR A 16 4.28 16.74 12.99
CA THR A 16 5.71 16.59 12.72
C THR A 16 6.22 15.35 13.43
N VAL A 17 6.82 14.42 12.68
CA VAL A 17 7.37 13.17 13.22
C VAL A 17 8.84 13.06 12.80
N LYS A 18 9.72 12.72 13.73
CA LYS A 18 11.15 12.47 13.45
C LYS A 18 11.36 11.00 13.11
N ALA A 19 12.03 10.74 11.99
CA ALA A 19 12.41 9.42 11.54
C ALA A 19 13.82 9.43 10.96
N ASP A 20 14.45 8.27 10.92
CA ASP A 20 15.73 8.07 10.24
C ASP A 20 15.50 7.89 8.73
N VAL A 21 14.38 7.26 8.35
CA VAL A 21 14.01 6.99 6.96
C VAL A 21 12.51 7.19 6.75
N VAL A 22 12.14 7.79 5.62
CA VAL A 22 10.75 7.91 5.14
C VAL A 22 10.63 7.13 3.84
N ILE A 23 9.65 6.24 3.77
CA ILE A 23 9.32 5.44 2.58
C ILE A 23 7.96 5.90 2.07
N VAL A 24 7.92 6.28 0.78
CA VAL A 24 6.67 6.66 0.09
C VAL A 24 6.28 5.51 -0.82
N GLY A 25 5.11 4.92 -0.59
CA GLY A 25 4.65 3.65 -1.13
C GLY A 25 4.95 2.47 -0.20
N THR A 26 3.91 1.76 0.23
CA THR A 26 3.93 0.54 1.06
C THR A 26 3.68 -0.74 0.26
N GLY A 27 3.82 -0.67 -1.07
CA GLY A 27 3.81 -1.84 -1.94
C GLY A 27 4.95 -2.82 -1.62
N CYS A 28 5.09 -3.87 -2.45
CA CYS A 28 6.02 -4.96 -2.20
C CYS A 28 7.47 -4.51 -1.89
N GLY A 29 8.01 -3.57 -2.67
CA GLY A 29 9.36 -3.06 -2.44
C GLY A 29 9.49 -2.23 -1.17
N GLY A 30 8.54 -1.31 -0.94
CA GLY A 30 8.56 -0.40 0.21
C GLY A 30 8.39 -1.13 1.55
N ALA A 31 7.46 -2.09 1.62
CA ALA A 31 7.22 -2.90 2.81
C ALA A 31 8.42 -3.79 3.17
N THR A 32 9.04 -4.43 2.17
CA THR A 32 10.25 -5.26 2.40
C THR A 32 11.41 -4.42 2.90
N LEU A 33 11.66 -3.25 2.30
CA LEU A 33 12.71 -2.34 2.75
C LEU A 33 12.45 -1.84 4.18
N ALA A 34 11.20 -1.46 4.48
CA ALA A 34 10.80 -1.01 5.81
C ALA A 34 11.05 -2.08 6.88
N TYR A 35 10.78 -3.36 6.54
CA TYR A 35 11.01 -4.48 7.44
C TYR A 35 12.49 -4.62 7.82
N GLU A 36 13.39 -4.66 6.83
CA GLU A 36 14.83 -4.82 7.08
C GLU A 36 15.41 -3.60 7.82
N LEU A 37 15.02 -2.38 7.43
CA LEU A 37 15.47 -1.16 8.11
C LEU A 37 14.99 -1.11 9.57
N SER A 38 13.72 -1.45 9.82
CA SER A 38 13.17 -1.51 11.18
C SER A 38 13.87 -2.57 12.03
N LYS A 39 14.19 -3.73 11.43
CA LYS A 39 14.94 -4.81 12.09
C LYS A 39 16.36 -4.39 12.46
N SER A 40 16.98 -3.51 11.67
CA SER A 40 18.28 -2.89 11.99
C SER A 40 18.20 -1.75 13.03
N GLY A 41 17.02 -1.48 13.59
CA GLY A 41 16.80 -0.47 14.64
C GLY A 41 16.57 0.95 14.13
N LYS A 42 16.32 1.15 12.83
CA LYS A 42 15.98 2.47 12.29
C LYS A 42 14.53 2.84 12.58
N LYS A 43 14.28 4.12 12.85
CA LYS A 43 12.92 4.69 12.91
C LYS A 43 12.44 4.93 11.49
N VAL A 44 11.53 4.08 11.04
CA VAL A 44 10.97 4.15 9.68
C VAL A 44 9.55 4.68 9.72
N ILE A 45 9.26 5.68 8.87
CA ILE A 45 7.91 6.11 8.56
C ILE A 45 7.57 5.63 7.15
N MET A 46 6.36 5.13 6.98
CA MET A 46 5.82 4.78 5.66
C MET A 46 4.58 5.61 5.36
N ILE A 47 4.41 6.00 4.11
CA ILE A 47 3.27 6.74 3.59
C ILE A 47 2.73 5.97 2.38
N GLU A 48 1.41 5.84 2.28
CA GLU A 48 0.73 5.13 1.20
C GLU A 48 -0.48 5.96 0.75
N GLU A 49 -0.71 6.05 -0.56
CA GLU A 49 -1.88 6.73 -1.10
C GLU A 49 -3.15 5.87 -1.00
N GLY A 50 -2.99 4.56 -1.09
CA GLY A 50 -4.05 3.58 -0.99
C GLY A 50 -4.67 3.45 0.40
N GLY A 51 -5.77 2.70 0.47
CA GLY A 51 -6.43 2.35 1.72
C GLY A 51 -5.63 1.36 2.57
N TYR A 52 -5.92 1.30 3.86
CA TYR A 52 -5.33 0.29 4.74
C TYR A 52 -6.07 -1.05 4.62
N TYR A 53 -5.51 -1.95 3.81
CA TYR A 53 -6.06 -3.29 3.57
C TYR A 53 -5.23 -4.35 4.28
N HIS A 54 -5.73 -4.88 5.39
CA HIS A 54 -5.13 -6.04 6.07
C HIS A 54 -5.66 -7.35 5.45
N THR A 55 -4.97 -8.47 5.67
CA THR A 55 -5.33 -9.77 5.05
C THR A 55 -6.78 -10.19 5.27
N GLY A 56 -7.39 -9.82 6.40
CA GLY A 56 -8.82 -10.07 6.67
C GLY A 56 -9.80 -9.27 5.81
N THR A 57 -9.33 -8.26 5.08
CA THR A 57 -10.13 -7.46 4.13
C THR A 57 -10.07 -7.99 2.71
N PHE A 58 -9.22 -8.99 2.44
CA PHE A 58 -9.15 -9.63 1.13
C PHE A 58 -10.32 -10.60 0.99
N ASP A 59 -10.98 -10.51 -0.16
CA ASP A 59 -12.05 -11.42 -0.57
C ASP A 59 -11.65 -12.07 -1.90
N ASN A 60 -12.40 -13.07 -2.37
CA ASN A 60 -12.14 -13.70 -3.68
C ASN A 60 -12.92 -13.03 -4.82
N HIS A 61 -13.46 -11.83 -4.62
CA HIS A 61 -14.18 -11.11 -5.68
C HIS A 61 -13.18 -10.24 -6.46
N GLU A 62 -12.85 -10.67 -7.67
CA GLU A 62 -11.79 -10.07 -8.52
C GLU A 62 -11.92 -8.56 -8.69
N LEU A 63 -13.14 -8.06 -8.98
CA LEU A 63 -13.39 -6.62 -9.13
C LEU A 63 -13.13 -5.82 -7.85
N ASN A 64 -13.42 -6.42 -6.69
CA ASN A 64 -13.23 -5.78 -5.39
C ASN A 64 -11.75 -5.82 -4.99
N MET A 65 -11.06 -6.93 -5.31
CA MET A 65 -9.63 -7.11 -5.08
C MET A 65 -8.75 -6.25 -5.99
N ALA A 66 -9.17 -6.04 -7.25
CA ALA A 66 -8.45 -5.18 -8.18
C ALA A 66 -8.23 -3.77 -7.61
N GLY A 67 -9.24 -3.20 -6.94
CA GLY A 67 -9.11 -1.89 -6.29
C GLY A 67 -8.44 -1.88 -4.93
N LYS A 68 -8.19 -3.04 -4.31
CA LYS A 68 -7.47 -3.16 -3.03
C LYS A 68 -5.97 -3.38 -3.23
N VAL A 69 -5.59 -4.10 -4.29
CA VAL A 69 -4.21 -4.57 -4.51
C VAL A 69 -3.48 -3.80 -5.61
N SER A 70 -4.23 -3.26 -6.58
CA SER A 70 -3.64 -2.60 -7.75
C SER A 70 -4.05 -1.14 -7.82
N ALA A 71 -3.06 -0.27 -8.02
CA ALA A 71 -3.31 1.12 -8.36
C ALA A 71 -4.21 1.18 -9.60
N GLU A 72 -5.07 2.20 -9.67
CA GLU A 72 -6.03 2.38 -10.77
C GLU A 72 -6.97 1.19 -11.01
N ARG A 73 -7.13 0.28 -10.04
CA ARG A 73 -8.02 -0.90 -10.12
C ARG A 73 -7.72 -1.83 -11.31
N ASN A 74 -6.44 -2.02 -11.67
CA ASN A 74 -6.00 -2.75 -12.88
C ASN A 74 -6.45 -2.11 -14.21
N MET A 75 -6.98 -0.88 -14.21
CA MET A 75 -7.37 -0.17 -15.43
C MET A 75 -6.23 0.65 -16.04
N ALA A 76 -5.02 0.50 -15.51
CA ALA A 76 -3.82 1.16 -16.03
C ALA A 76 -3.50 0.67 -17.45
N THR A 77 -3.12 1.61 -18.30
CA THR A 77 -2.63 1.33 -19.66
C THR A 77 -1.10 1.29 -19.62
N ASP A 78 -0.48 0.32 -20.30
CA ASP A 78 0.98 0.30 -20.40
C ASP A 78 1.49 1.47 -21.27
N ALA A 79 2.80 1.71 -21.28
CA ALA A 79 3.40 2.80 -22.05
C ALA A 79 3.20 2.69 -23.57
N THR A 80 2.66 1.56 -24.06
CA THR A 80 2.41 1.28 -25.48
C THR A 80 0.92 1.27 -25.84
N GLY A 81 0.02 1.54 -24.89
CA GLY A 81 -1.42 1.58 -25.13
C GLY A 81 -2.14 0.23 -24.89
N THR A 82 -1.45 -0.80 -24.40
CA THR A 82 -2.06 -2.10 -24.11
C THR A 82 -2.78 -2.05 -22.77
N ILE A 83 -3.99 -2.60 -22.73
CA ILE A 83 -4.76 -2.81 -21.50
C ILE A 83 -4.76 -4.29 -21.13
N ASN A 84 -4.74 -4.59 -19.84
CA ASN A 84 -4.90 -5.96 -19.36
C ASN A 84 -6.39 -6.28 -19.17
N LEU A 85 -6.91 -7.28 -19.89
CA LEU A 85 -8.27 -7.78 -19.74
C LEU A 85 -8.23 -9.20 -19.19
N VAL A 86 -8.63 -9.36 -17.93
CA VAL A 86 -8.74 -10.66 -17.26
C VAL A 86 -10.22 -11.02 -17.13
N TYR A 87 -10.62 -12.16 -17.69
CA TYR A 87 -11.97 -12.70 -17.56
C TYR A 87 -11.90 -14.15 -17.07
N GLY A 88 -12.43 -14.40 -15.87
CA GLY A 88 -12.68 -15.73 -15.33
C GLY A 88 -14.17 -16.06 -15.38
N LYS A 89 -14.53 -17.21 -15.96
CA LYS A 89 -15.88 -17.80 -15.86
C LYS A 89 -15.78 -19.07 -15.02
N THR A 90 -16.56 -19.15 -13.94
CA THR A 90 -16.76 -20.38 -13.15
C THR A 90 -17.57 -21.41 -13.91
#